data_AF-A0A6L5GGE6-F1
#
_entry.id   AF-A0A6L5GGE6-F1
#
_cell.length_a   1.000
_cell.length_b   1.000
_cell.length_c   1.000
_cell.angle_alpha   90.00
_cell.angle_beta   90.00
_cell.angle_gamma   90.00
#
_symmetry.space_group_name_H-M   'P 1'
#
loop_
_entity.id
_entity.type
_entity.pdbx_description
1 polymer ?
#
loop_
_entity_poly.entity_id
_entity_poly.type
_entity_poly.pdbx_seq_one_letter_code
_entity_poly.pdbx_strand_id
1 'polypeptide(L)'
;MFANQIDNYECINPLGNPGTARGTGLRFALRPSAASLNRFIQGCPRPSVPLSIRFPPLTGAAALPAPRPSTSSTGAHMQYPSERPNPFAAKLSRRSLGLFTGLAAGGLLGAGAASAAFTPGTWYVLQSRHSGLVLDLGASTADGAKLLQQARTDAAQQQFRFVDAGGGHYKIQARHSGKVLDVYAKSTANGADIVQWTDNGGLNQQWQILDDGTYLRFVNRNSGKALDVYERSTAAGARIAQYDSNGGTNQQFRPIAVGAPAPGNPTVYIASDSTAQTYNASAYPMSGWGQKLAAYFDANTAIANHAIGGRSSRSFIEQGRLTAVLDAIRPGDYLFVQFGHNDASTGNPERYTSPADYKMYLRDHYMAGATARGATPVLLTPVNRLDYNASTGRFNESFATYAAKVRELASETGVAMIDLGARSRTYLDSIGYDRARWEVFMHLRAGQYPNYPDGLADSTHFQDNGANQMARLVAEGAKALPLPIASHVR
;
A
#
# COMPACT_ATOMS: atom_id res chain seq x y z
N MET A 1 -26.58 -44.78 -13.08
CA MET A 1 -27.26 -46.10 -12.98
C MET A 1 -27.24 -46.52 -11.52
N PHE A 2 -28.34 -47.09 -11.03
CA PHE A 2 -28.70 -47.43 -9.63
C PHE A 2 -29.01 -46.20 -8.76
N ALA A 3 -30.25 -45.80 -8.46
CA ALA A 3 -31.47 -46.45 -7.94
C ALA A 3 -31.48 -46.65 -6.40
N ASN A 4 -32.39 -45.90 -5.76
CA ASN A 4 -33.16 -46.12 -4.52
C ASN A 4 -32.45 -46.48 -3.21
N GLN A 5 -32.72 -45.72 -2.14
CA GLN A 5 -33.69 -46.16 -1.11
C GLN A 5 -34.13 -45.02 -0.17
N ILE A 6 -35.42 -45.08 0.17
CA ILE A 6 -36.20 -44.23 1.07
C ILE A 6 -36.22 -44.92 2.46
N ASP A 7 -36.35 -44.12 3.53
CA ASP A 7 -37.16 -44.32 4.76
C ASP A 7 -36.47 -43.62 5.95
N ASN A 8 -36.93 -42.42 6.35
CA ASN A 8 -37.97 -42.15 7.38
C ASN A 8 -37.74 -42.90 8.70
N TYR A 9 -37.40 -42.18 9.78
CA TYR A 9 -37.97 -42.41 11.11
C TYR A 9 -37.94 -41.14 11.98
N GLU A 10 -39.03 -41.00 12.73
CA GLU A 10 -39.51 -39.85 13.49
C GLU A 10 -38.82 -39.63 14.84
N CYS A 11 -38.98 -38.40 15.34
CA CYS A 11 -38.61 -37.95 16.67
C CYS A 11 -39.48 -38.58 17.76
N ILE A 12 -38.86 -39.09 18.82
CA ILE A 12 -39.51 -39.36 20.10
C ILE A 12 -38.78 -38.54 21.18
N ASN A 13 -39.55 -37.76 21.92
CA ASN A 13 -39.17 -37.20 23.22
C ASN A 13 -40.16 -37.76 24.24
N PRO A 14 -39.73 -38.16 25.44
CA PRO A 14 -40.27 -37.42 26.58
C PRO A 14 -39.30 -37.20 27.75
N LEU A 15 -39.66 -36.15 28.48
CA LEU A 15 -39.18 -35.60 29.74
C LEU A 15 -38.96 -36.62 30.87
N GLY A 16 -37.96 -36.35 31.72
CA GLY A 16 -37.82 -36.94 33.06
C GLY A 16 -36.55 -36.47 33.78
N ASN A 17 -36.71 -35.71 34.86
CA ASN A 17 -35.69 -35.27 35.84
C ASN A 17 -36.14 -35.84 37.22
N PRO A 18 -35.38 -35.87 38.34
CA PRO A 18 -33.94 -35.61 38.60
C PRO A 18 -33.24 -36.72 39.43
N GLY A 19 -31.90 -36.68 39.54
CA GLY A 19 -31.16 -37.59 40.43
C GLY A 19 -29.68 -37.26 40.60
N THR A 20 -29.35 -36.77 41.78
CA THR A 20 -28.04 -36.39 42.37
C THR A 20 -26.82 -37.28 42.08
N ALA A 21 -25.66 -36.65 41.81
CA ALA A 21 -24.37 -37.02 42.42
C ALA A 21 -23.29 -35.94 42.17
N ARG A 22 -22.52 -35.65 43.22
CA ARG A 22 -21.44 -34.66 43.30
C ARG A 22 -20.18 -35.14 42.58
N GLY A 23 -19.36 -34.22 42.06
CA GLY A 23 -17.99 -34.54 41.67
C GLY A 23 -17.27 -33.45 40.86
N THR A 24 -16.70 -32.47 41.58
CA THR A 24 -15.41 -31.80 41.33
C THR A 24 -14.78 -31.86 39.93
N GLY A 25 -14.42 -30.68 39.37
CA GLY A 25 -13.27 -30.60 38.47
C GLY A 25 -13.32 -29.53 37.38
N LEU A 26 -12.56 -28.47 37.59
CA LEU A 26 -11.91 -27.57 36.61
C LEU A 26 -12.71 -27.08 35.39
N ARG A 27 -12.95 -25.77 35.40
CA ARG A 27 -13.32 -24.95 34.23
C ARG A 27 -12.13 -24.84 33.27
N PHE A 28 -12.27 -25.38 32.06
CA PHE A 28 -11.60 -24.90 30.86
C PHE A 28 -12.66 -24.51 29.83
N ALA A 29 -12.86 -23.20 29.65
CA ALA A 29 -13.73 -22.66 28.62
C ALA A 29 -12.92 -22.54 27.32
N LEU A 30 -13.04 -23.53 26.44
CA LEU A 30 -12.73 -23.38 25.02
C LEU A 30 -13.98 -22.83 24.34
N ARG A 31 -13.91 -21.61 23.82
CA ARG A 31 -14.91 -21.05 22.90
C ARG A 31 -14.59 -21.54 21.48
N PRO A 32 -15.45 -22.32 20.81
CA PRO A 32 -15.39 -22.44 19.37
C PRO A 32 -16.03 -21.21 18.70
N SER A 33 -15.34 -20.73 17.67
CA SER A 33 -15.68 -19.61 16.80
C SER A 33 -16.95 -19.83 16.00
N ALA A 34 -17.74 -18.77 15.85
CA ALA A 34 -18.92 -18.72 14.99
C ALA A 34 -18.51 -18.70 13.51
N ALA A 35 -18.64 -19.84 12.83
CA ALA A 35 -18.66 -19.92 11.38
C ALA A 35 -19.47 -21.15 10.96
N SER A 36 -20.80 -21.06 11.08
CA SER A 36 -21.79 -21.88 10.37
C SER A 36 -23.18 -21.46 10.83
N LEU A 37 -23.84 -20.57 10.11
CA LEU A 37 -25.28 -20.64 9.82
C LEU A 37 -25.66 -19.47 8.91
N ASN A 38 -25.78 -19.74 7.62
CA ASN A 38 -26.59 -18.91 6.74
C ASN A 38 -27.24 -19.80 5.69
N ARG A 39 -28.48 -20.24 5.95
CA ARG A 39 -29.54 -20.47 4.95
C ARG A 39 -30.82 -20.95 5.64
N PHE A 40 -31.95 -20.52 5.04
CA PHE A 40 -33.36 -20.75 5.39
C PHE A 40 -33.87 -19.83 6.52
N ILE A 41 -34.75 -18.87 6.20
CA ILE A 41 -36.21 -19.02 6.14
C ILE A 41 -36.80 -17.90 5.24
N GLN A 42 -37.64 -18.28 4.28
CA GLN A 42 -38.66 -17.40 3.69
C GLN A 42 -40.02 -17.65 4.36
N GLY A 43 -40.83 -16.59 4.51
CA GLY A 43 -42.28 -16.66 4.35
C GLY A 43 -43.14 -16.95 5.59
N CYS A 44 -43.64 -15.89 6.24
CA CYS A 44 -45.08 -15.65 6.48
C CYS A 44 -45.31 -14.36 7.30
N PRO A 45 -46.45 -13.65 7.13
CA PRO A 45 -46.60 -12.23 7.43
C PRO A 45 -47.10 -11.98 8.86
N ARG A 46 -46.73 -10.82 9.44
CA ARG A 46 -47.32 -10.30 10.68
C ARG A 46 -47.48 -8.76 10.64
N PRO A 47 -48.43 -8.23 11.42
CA PRO A 47 -49.37 -7.21 10.96
C PRO A 47 -48.93 -5.77 11.24
N SER A 48 -49.54 -4.89 10.46
CA SER A 48 -49.49 -3.43 10.53
C SER A 48 -50.05 -2.87 11.84
N VAL A 49 -49.20 -2.14 12.58
CA VAL A 49 -49.63 -1.16 13.59
C VAL A 49 -48.78 0.10 13.38
N PRO A 50 -49.38 1.28 13.14
CA PRO A 50 -48.62 2.50 12.90
C PRO A 50 -48.14 3.12 14.22
N LEU A 51 -46.83 3.25 14.38
CA LEU A 51 -46.25 4.04 15.47
C LEU A 51 -46.24 5.52 15.05
N SER A 52 -47.15 6.31 15.63
CA SER A 52 -47.17 7.77 15.49
C SER A 52 -46.08 8.36 16.38
N ILE A 53 -45.01 8.90 15.78
CA ILE A 53 -44.01 9.71 16.48
C ILE A 53 -44.35 11.18 16.22
N ARG A 54 -44.82 11.89 17.24
CA ARG A 54 -45.00 13.35 17.24
C ARG A 54 -43.65 14.03 17.45
N PHE A 55 -43.27 14.93 16.54
CA PHE A 55 -42.20 15.90 16.75
C PHE A 55 -42.75 17.17 17.42
N PRO A 56 -42.08 17.77 18.41
CA PRO A 56 -42.36 19.13 18.84
C PRO A 56 -41.78 20.15 17.85
N PRO A 57 -42.38 21.36 17.73
CA PRO A 57 -42.12 22.28 16.62
C PRO A 57 -40.85 23.12 16.77
N LEU A 58 -40.29 23.48 15.61
CA LEU A 58 -39.26 24.48 15.41
C LEU A 58 -39.83 25.89 15.64
N THR A 59 -39.14 26.71 16.42
CA THR A 59 -39.38 28.16 16.51
C THR A 59 -38.06 28.90 16.33
N GLY A 60 -38.02 29.85 15.39
CA GLY A 60 -36.95 30.83 15.30
C GLY A 60 -36.53 31.20 13.87
N ALA A 61 -37.41 31.88 13.14
CA ALA A 61 -37.07 32.59 11.92
C ALA A 61 -36.57 34.02 12.23
N ALA A 62 -35.48 34.44 11.60
CA ALA A 62 -35.11 35.84 11.37
C ALA A 62 -34.24 35.86 10.09
N ALA A 63 -34.83 36.11 8.92
CA ALA A 63 -35.05 37.43 8.32
C ALA A 63 -33.76 38.12 7.85
N LEU A 64 -33.46 37.91 6.56
CA LEU A 64 -32.53 38.69 5.74
C LEU A 64 -33.08 40.11 5.51
N PRO A 65 -32.21 41.10 5.24
CA PRO A 65 -32.58 42.24 4.41
C PRO A 65 -31.82 42.20 3.06
N ALA A 66 -32.56 42.49 1.99
CA ALA A 66 -32.06 42.78 0.64
C ALA A 66 -32.26 44.30 0.32
N PRO A 67 -31.96 44.80 -0.88
CA PRO A 67 -30.76 45.58 -1.19
C PRO A 67 -31.08 47.01 -1.71
N ARG A 68 -30.06 47.84 -2.00
CA ARG A 68 -30.07 49.00 -2.95
C ARG A 68 -28.74 49.80 -2.89
N PRO A 69 -28.40 50.66 -3.88
CA PRO A 69 -28.34 50.45 -5.33
C PRO A 69 -26.97 50.87 -5.94
N SER A 70 -26.84 50.67 -7.25
CA SER A 70 -25.70 50.92 -8.14
C SER A 70 -25.20 52.37 -8.24
N THR A 71 -23.88 52.53 -8.42
CA THR A 71 -23.30 53.62 -9.24
C THR A 71 -22.13 53.12 -10.07
N SER A 72 -22.16 53.49 -11.36
CA SER A 72 -21.15 53.33 -12.40
C SER A 72 -19.94 54.26 -12.19
N SER A 73 -18.72 53.80 -12.53
CA SER A 73 -17.70 54.66 -13.17
C SER A 73 -16.55 53.83 -13.76
N THR A 74 -16.43 53.91 -15.09
CA THR A 74 -15.22 54.16 -15.90
C THR A 74 -13.82 53.71 -15.42
N GLY A 75 -13.09 53.16 -16.40
CA GLY A 75 -11.77 52.54 -16.31
C GLY A 75 -10.63 53.33 -15.66
N ALA A 76 -9.65 52.56 -15.19
CA ALA A 76 -8.24 52.91 -15.25
C ALA A 76 -7.40 51.64 -15.03
N HIS A 77 -6.33 51.51 -15.83
CA HIS A 77 -5.20 50.62 -15.59
C HIS A 77 -4.74 50.66 -14.13
N MET A 78 -4.51 49.49 -13.52
CA MET A 78 -3.75 49.41 -12.27
C MET A 78 -2.82 48.19 -12.29
N GLN A 79 -1.52 48.48 -12.28
CA GLN A 79 -0.43 47.53 -12.09
C GLN A 79 -0.62 46.73 -10.78
N TYR A 80 -0.36 45.43 -10.85
CA TYR A 80 -0.19 44.58 -9.68
C TYR A 80 1.10 44.97 -8.93
N PRO A 81 1.06 45.23 -7.61
CA PRO A 81 2.27 45.42 -6.83
C PRO A 81 2.94 44.07 -6.51
N SER A 82 4.26 44.11 -6.61
CA SER A 82 5.24 43.09 -6.28
C SER A 82 5.10 42.52 -4.85
N GLU A 83 5.43 41.23 -4.77
CA GLU A 83 5.58 40.39 -3.59
C GLU A 83 6.34 41.05 -2.44
N ARG A 84 5.86 40.84 -1.21
CA ARG A 84 6.64 41.08 0.03
C ARG A 84 7.34 39.77 0.43
N PRO A 85 8.64 39.78 0.78
CA PRO A 85 9.32 38.59 1.31
C PRO A 85 9.01 38.37 2.79
N ASN A 86 8.76 37.11 3.17
CA ASN A 86 8.65 36.63 4.55
C ASN A 86 10.06 36.37 5.13
N PRO A 87 10.42 36.89 6.33
CA PRO A 87 11.81 36.88 6.80
C PRO A 87 12.12 35.72 7.75
N PHE A 88 12.53 34.56 7.24
CA PHE A 88 13.32 33.58 8.02
C PHE A 88 14.19 32.74 7.07
N ALA A 89 15.37 33.27 6.74
CA ALA A 89 16.44 32.50 6.12
C ALA A 89 17.77 32.84 6.81
N ALA A 90 18.25 31.91 7.63
CA ALA A 90 19.53 32.02 8.31
C ALA A 90 20.68 31.87 7.30
N LYS A 91 21.65 32.79 7.40
CA LYS A 91 22.83 32.92 6.55
C LYS A 91 23.83 31.80 6.82
N LEU A 92 24.31 31.13 5.76
CA LEU A 92 25.59 30.43 5.75
C LEU A 92 26.48 31.04 4.64
N SER A 93 27.56 31.67 5.10
CA SER A 93 28.57 32.38 4.33
C SER A 93 29.43 31.41 3.51
N ARG A 94 29.49 31.60 2.19
CA ARG A 94 30.52 31.00 1.32
C ARG A 94 31.73 31.92 1.26
N ARG A 95 32.91 31.40 1.58
CA ARG A 95 34.20 32.02 1.20
C ARG A 95 34.99 31.07 0.31
N SER A 96 35.62 31.70 -0.69
CA SER A 96 36.82 31.30 -1.42
C SER A 96 36.64 30.42 -2.66
N LEU A 97 36.65 31.11 -3.80
CA LEU A 97 36.87 30.60 -5.15
C LEU A 97 38.38 30.35 -5.33
N GLY A 98 38.78 29.10 -5.54
CA GLY A 98 40.14 28.70 -5.91
C GLY A 98 40.14 28.07 -7.29
N LEU A 99 40.86 28.68 -8.21
CA LEU A 99 41.04 28.30 -9.61
C LEU A 99 41.80 26.97 -9.73
N PHE A 100 41.24 25.98 -10.42
CA PHE A 100 42.02 24.86 -10.97
C PHE A 100 41.68 24.67 -12.45
N THR A 101 42.70 24.91 -13.28
CA THR A 101 42.77 24.57 -14.70
C THR A 101 42.78 23.06 -14.91
N GLY A 102 42.17 22.62 -16.00
CA GLY A 102 41.65 21.26 -16.18
C GLY A 102 42.64 20.13 -16.40
N LEU A 103 42.08 18.92 -16.37
CA LEU A 103 42.52 17.76 -17.13
C LEU A 103 41.27 16.93 -17.47
N ALA A 104 41.08 16.64 -18.75
CA ALA A 104 40.08 15.71 -19.24
C ALA A 104 40.44 14.29 -18.81
N ALA A 105 39.53 13.61 -18.12
CA ALA A 105 39.55 12.16 -17.95
C ALA A 105 38.11 11.66 -18.05
N GLY A 106 37.91 10.63 -18.88
CA GLY A 106 36.60 10.11 -19.28
C GLY A 106 35.66 9.85 -18.10
N GLY A 107 34.41 10.29 -18.26
CA GLY A 107 33.34 9.95 -17.35
C GLY A 107 33.09 8.45 -17.38
N LEU A 108 33.68 7.72 -16.42
CA LEU A 108 33.05 6.51 -15.94
C LEU A 108 31.66 6.91 -15.44
N LEU A 109 30.63 6.39 -16.11
CA LEU A 109 29.28 6.34 -15.59
C LEU A 109 29.37 5.66 -14.21
N GLY A 110 29.28 6.45 -13.14
CA GLY A 110 29.12 5.92 -11.80
C GLY A 110 27.82 5.13 -11.79
N ALA A 111 27.91 3.80 -11.82
CA ALA A 111 26.82 2.94 -11.41
C ALA A 111 26.38 3.44 -10.03
N GLY A 112 25.15 3.94 -9.93
CA GLY A 112 24.59 4.37 -8.65
C GLY A 112 24.81 3.24 -7.65
N ALA A 113 25.44 3.56 -6.52
CA ALA A 113 25.67 2.57 -5.48
C ALA A 113 24.32 1.92 -5.15
N ALA A 114 24.23 0.60 -5.34
CA ALA A 114 23.06 -0.15 -4.92
C ALA A 114 22.79 0.19 -3.44
N SER A 115 21.56 0.58 -3.13
CA SER A 115 21.16 0.86 -1.76
C SER A 115 21.33 -0.43 -0.96
N ALA A 116 22.18 -0.40 0.07
CA ALA A 116 22.37 -1.56 0.94
C ALA A 116 21.05 -1.92 1.63
N ALA A 117 20.69 -3.20 1.66
CA ALA A 117 19.44 -3.66 2.28
C ALA A 117 19.46 -3.51 3.81
N PHE A 118 20.62 -3.22 4.40
CA PHE A 118 20.77 -3.02 5.84
C PHE A 118 21.75 -1.89 6.20
N THR A 119 21.65 -1.45 7.44
CA THR A 119 22.54 -0.47 8.08
C THR A 119 23.06 -1.09 9.38
N PRO A 120 24.38 -1.19 9.59
CA PRO A 120 24.96 -1.71 10.83
C PRO A 120 24.40 -1.01 12.08
N GLY A 121 24.22 -1.76 13.17
CA GLY A 121 23.65 -1.24 14.42
C GLY A 121 22.13 -1.05 14.44
N THR A 122 21.45 -1.08 13.28
CA THR A 122 19.98 -1.04 13.20
C THR A 122 19.38 -2.39 13.59
N TRP A 123 18.24 -2.37 14.30
CA TRP A 123 17.49 -3.58 14.64
C TRP A 123 16.59 -3.99 13.49
N TYR A 124 16.58 -5.28 13.17
CA TYR A 124 15.82 -5.90 12.10
C TYR A 124 15.04 -7.12 12.58
N VAL A 125 13.87 -7.32 11.99
CA VAL A 125 13.24 -8.63 11.88
C VAL A 125 13.71 -9.25 10.58
N LEU A 126 14.18 -10.51 10.62
CA LEU A 126 14.73 -11.21 9.47
C LEU A 126 13.70 -12.20 8.92
N GLN A 127 13.05 -11.86 7.82
CA GLN A 127 11.99 -12.66 7.21
C GLN A 127 12.56 -13.60 6.15
N SER A 128 12.32 -14.90 6.27
CA SER A 128 12.69 -15.88 5.24
C SER A 128 11.95 -15.59 3.94
N ARG A 129 12.69 -15.50 2.82
CA ARG A 129 12.11 -15.42 1.47
C ARG A 129 11.27 -16.64 1.13
N HIS A 130 11.61 -17.81 1.69
CA HIS A 130 10.96 -19.06 1.33
C HIS A 130 9.58 -19.23 1.97
N SER A 131 9.45 -18.90 3.26
CA SER A 131 8.25 -19.16 4.06
C SER A 131 7.45 -17.91 4.41
N GLY A 132 8.08 -16.72 4.37
CA GLY A 132 7.50 -15.49 4.91
C GLY A 132 7.51 -15.42 6.45
N LEU A 133 7.98 -16.45 7.14
CA LEU A 133 8.18 -16.45 8.59
C LEU A 133 9.47 -15.73 8.98
N VAL A 134 9.62 -15.40 10.26
CA VAL A 134 10.76 -14.63 10.75
C VAL A 134 11.62 -15.44 11.70
N LEU A 135 12.91 -15.11 11.77
CA LEU A 135 13.85 -15.71 12.72
C LEU A 135 13.43 -15.40 14.17
N ASP A 136 13.50 -16.40 15.05
CA ASP A 136 13.02 -16.34 16.43
C ASP A 136 13.85 -17.25 17.35
N LEU A 137 14.33 -16.72 18.48
CA LEU A 137 15.12 -17.47 19.48
C LEU A 137 14.31 -18.02 20.67
N GLY A 138 13.00 -17.83 20.66
CA GLY A 138 12.13 -18.04 21.80
C GLY A 138 12.45 -17.09 22.96
N ALA A 139 11.75 -17.26 24.08
CA ALA A 139 11.92 -16.38 25.24
C ALA A 139 13.21 -16.65 26.05
N SER A 140 13.91 -17.76 25.80
CA SER A 140 15.11 -18.12 26.55
C SER A 140 16.25 -17.15 26.25
N THR A 141 17.00 -16.75 27.29
CA THR A 141 18.24 -15.97 27.18
C THR A 141 19.48 -16.83 27.45
N ALA A 142 19.32 -18.15 27.67
CA ALA A 142 20.42 -19.07 27.95
C ALA A 142 21.23 -19.41 26.69
N ASP A 143 22.50 -19.79 26.88
CA ASP A 143 23.33 -20.33 25.80
C ASP A 143 22.73 -21.63 25.27
N GLY A 144 22.79 -21.83 23.95
CA GLY A 144 22.26 -23.02 23.28
C GLY A 144 20.77 -22.95 22.93
N ALA A 145 20.06 -21.85 23.22
CA ALA A 145 18.69 -21.71 22.72
C ALA A 145 18.69 -21.68 21.18
N LYS A 146 17.87 -22.54 20.57
CA LYS A 146 17.86 -22.74 19.12
C LYS A 146 17.18 -21.59 18.40
N LEU A 147 17.73 -21.25 17.23
CA LEU A 147 17.08 -20.35 16.28
C LEU A 147 16.05 -21.14 15.47
N LEU A 148 14.82 -20.64 15.46
CA LEU A 148 13.69 -21.18 14.72
C LEU A 148 13.14 -20.12 13.75
N GLN A 149 12.20 -20.52 12.89
CA GLN A 149 11.30 -19.57 12.24
C GLN A 149 9.91 -19.59 12.89
N GLN A 150 9.30 -18.41 13.07
CA GLN A 150 7.98 -18.24 13.68
C GLN A 150 7.16 -17.16 12.97
N ALA A 151 5.86 -17.09 13.29
CA ALA A 151 5.04 -15.96 12.90
C ALA A 151 5.59 -14.66 13.50
N ARG A 152 5.56 -13.57 12.73
CA ARG A 152 6.07 -12.28 13.19
C ARG A 152 5.19 -11.71 14.31
N THR A 153 5.81 -11.39 15.43
CA THR A 153 5.21 -10.72 16.59
C THR A 153 5.89 -9.41 16.93
N ASP A 154 7.02 -9.09 16.27
CA ASP A 154 7.89 -7.96 16.62
C ASP A 154 8.41 -7.99 18.06
N ALA A 155 8.32 -9.14 18.75
CA ALA A 155 8.87 -9.32 20.07
C ALA A 155 10.42 -9.26 20.04
N ALA A 156 11.04 -8.90 21.16
CA ALA A 156 12.48 -8.65 21.22
C ALA A 156 13.33 -9.86 20.79
N GLN A 157 12.86 -11.10 20.97
CA GLN A 157 13.54 -12.31 20.53
C GLN A 157 13.51 -12.56 19.01
N GLN A 158 12.76 -11.76 18.25
CA GLN A 158 12.73 -11.75 16.78
C GLN A 158 13.56 -10.62 16.19
N GLN A 159 14.23 -9.82 17.02
CA GLN A 159 14.95 -8.62 16.60
C GLN A 159 16.45 -8.83 16.70
N PHE A 160 17.13 -8.60 15.58
CA PHE A 160 18.56 -8.82 15.42
C PHE A 160 19.22 -7.55 14.91
N ARG A 161 20.46 -7.29 15.34
CA ARG A 161 21.30 -6.26 14.73
C ARG A 161 22.61 -6.85 14.27
N PHE A 162 23.19 -6.24 13.24
CA PHE A 162 24.50 -6.62 12.72
C PHE A 162 25.57 -5.76 13.39
N VAL A 163 26.51 -6.41 14.08
CA VAL A 163 27.64 -5.79 14.77
C VAL A 163 28.91 -6.13 13.99
N ASP A 164 29.67 -5.13 13.57
CA ASP A 164 30.92 -5.34 12.82
C ASP A 164 31.92 -6.18 13.64
N ALA A 165 32.51 -7.18 12.99
CA ALA A 165 33.55 -8.05 13.53
C ALA A 165 34.90 -7.89 12.78
N GLY A 166 34.98 -6.95 11.84
CA GLY A 166 36.16 -6.66 11.04
C GLY A 166 36.30 -7.54 9.80
N GLY A 167 36.98 -7.01 8.78
CA GLY A 167 37.28 -7.74 7.54
C GLY A 167 36.04 -8.18 6.76
N GLY A 168 34.96 -7.40 6.80
CA GLY A 168 33.71 -7.68 6.08
C GLY A 168 32.79 -8.73 6.73
N HIS A 169 33.04 -9.07 8.00
CA HIS A 169 32.24 -10.02 8.75
C HIS A 169 31.48 -9.35 9.88
N TYR A 170 30.34 -9.94 10.25
CA TYR A 170 29.44 -9.40 11.26
C TYR A 170 29.03 -10.48 12.26
N LYS A 171 28.74 -10.05 13.48
CA LYS A 171 27.98 -10.83 14.46
C LYS A 171 26.52 -10.45 14.34
N ILE A 172 25.63 -11.44 14.43
CA ILE A 172 24.17 -11.23 14.42
C ILE A 172 23.69 -11.30 15.86
N GLN A 173 23.45 -10.14 16.47
CA GLN A 173 23.13 -10.03 17.90
C GLN A 173 21.63 -9.95 18.13
N ALA A 174 21.11 -10.78 19.04
CA ALA A 174 19.71 -10.80 19.45
C ALA A 174 19.40 -9.70 20.48
N ARG A 175 18.25 -9.03 20.33
CA ARG A 175 17.88 -7.89 21.18
C ARG A 175 17.53 -8.29 22.61
N HIS A 176 16.83 -9.40 22.81
CA HIS A 176 16.32 -9.79 24.13
C HIS A 176 17.41 -10.31 25.08
N SER A 177 18.45 -10.95 24.54
CA SER A 177 19.52 -11.57 25.34
C SER A 177 20.86 -10.84 25.24
N GLY A 178 21.08 -10.02 24.20
CA GLY A 178 22.38 -9.43 23.89
C GLY A 178 23.41 -10.44 23.37
N LYS A 179 23.03 -11.70 23.15
CA LYS A 179 23.89 -12.78 22.64
C LYS A 179 23.92 -12.81 21.12
N VAL A 180 24.84 -13.59 20.54
CA VAL A 180 25.04 -13.67 19.09
C VAL A 180 24.67 -15.03 18.53
N LEU A 181 24.30 -15.07 17.24
CA LEU A 181 24.08 -16.33 16.53
C LEU A 181 25.40 -17.09 16.37
N ASP A 182 25.34 -18.38 16.70
CA ASP A 182 26.47 -19.30 16.83
C ASP A 182 26.13 -20.61 16.12
N VAL A 183 27.04 -21.11 15.30
CA VAL A 183 26.96 -22.50 14.80
C VAL A 183 27.38 -23.45 15.92
N TYR A 184 26.42 -24.23 16.41
CA TYR A 184 26.59 -25.06 17.60
C TYR A 184 27.83 -25.96 17.51
N ALA A 185 28.60 -25.97 18.60
CA ALA A 185 29.85 -26.72 18.73
C ALA A 185 30.89 -26.42 17.64
N LYS A 186 30.81 -25.25 16.96
CA LYS A 186 31.71 -24.86 15.86
C LYS A 186 31.70 -25.83 14.68
N SER A 187 30.61 -26.59 14.53
CA SER A 187 30.50 -27.61 13.50
C SER A 187 30.70 -27.02 12.10
N THR A 188 31.34 -27.78 11.20
CA THR A 188 31.43 -27.46 9.78
C THR A 188 30.52 -28.33 8.93
N ALA A 189 29.70 -29.19 9.56
CA ALA A 189 28.80 -30.10 8.87
C ALA A 189 27.48 -29.42 8.45
N ASN A 190 26.92 -29.90 7.33
CA ASN A 190 25.55 -29.58 6.93
C ASN A 190 24.56 -30.05 8.01
N GLY A 191 23.51 -29.25 8.22
CA GLY A 191 22.44 -29.55 9.17
C GLY A 191 22.77 -29.21 10.62
N ALA A 192 23.96 -28.69 10.93
CA ALA A 192 24.28 -28.22 12.29
C ALA A 192 23.35 -27.08 12.70
N ASP A 193 22.86 -27.13 13.94
CA ASP A 193 21.92 -26.14 14.49
C ASP A 193 22.57 -24.77 14.66
N ILE A 194 21.78 -23.73 14.42
CA ILE A 194 22.10 -22.37 14.82
C ILE A 194 21.46 -22.08 16.17
N VAL A 195 22.27 -21.58 17.10
CA VAL A 195 21.84 -21.25 18.46
C VAL A 195 22.24 -19.81 18.81
N GLN A 196 21.73 -19.27 19.92
CA GLN A 196 22.37 -18.12 20.55
C GLN A 196 23.48 -18.60 21.50
N TRP A 197 24.55 -17.80 21.59
CA TRP A 197 25.62 -18.04 22.56
C TRP A 197 26.24 -16.71 23.01
N THR A 198 26.81 -16.73 24.22
CA THR A 198 27.65 -15.63 24.72
C THR A 198 28.74 -15.29 23.72
N ASP A 199 28.86 -14.01 23.37
CA ASP A 199 29.87 -13.53 22.42
C ASP A 199 31.27 -13.79 22.97
N ASN A 200 32.03 -14.62 22.25
CA ASN A 200 33.40 -15.00 22.59
C ASN A 200 34.37 -14.70 21.44
N GLY A 201 33.92 -14.00 20.40
CA GLY A 201 34.72 -13.66 19.23
C GLY A 201 35.05 -14.84 18.31
N GLY A 202 34.51 -16.04 18.56
CA GLY A 202 34.77 -17.23 17.76
C GLY A 202 34.34 -17.07 16.29
N LEU A 203 35.07 -17.71 15.37
CA LEU A 203 34.76 -17.64 13.93
C LEU A 203 33.38 -18.22 13.59
N ASN A 204 32.88 -19.16 14.39
CA ASN A 204 31.55 -19.74 14.27
C ASN A 204 30.41 -18.76 14.63
N GLN A 205 30.74 -17.59 15.22
CA GLN A 205 29.80 -16.50 15.53
C GLN A 205 29.86 -15.35 14.53
N GLN A 206 30.72 -15.47 13.50
CA GLN A 206 30.97 -14.42 12.52
C GLN A 206 30.44 -14.83 11.16
N TRP A 207 29.80 -13.89 10.48
CA TRP A 207 29.05 -14.13 9.26
C TRP A 207 29.42 -13.09 8.20
N GLN A 208 29.78 -13.55 7.00
CA GLN A 208 29.78 -12.70 5.82
C GLN A 208 28.32 -12.45 5.41
N ILE A 209 27.94 -11.19 5.23
CA ILE A 209 26.63 -10.81 4.71
C ILE A 209 26.76 -10.59 3.20
N LEU A 210 26.09 -11.41 2.41
CA LEU A 210 25.94 -11.22 0.97
C LEU A 210 24.63 -10.47 0.74
N ASP A 211 24.73 -9.23 0.28
CA ASP A 211 23.61 -8.31 0.07
C ASP A 211 23.34 -8.15 -1.43
N ASP A 212 22.09 -8.39 -1.87
CA ASP A 212 21.64 -8.16 -3.24
C ASP A 212 20.79 -6.88 -3.41
N GLY A 213 20.66 -6.08 -2.35
CA GLY A 213 19.83 -4.88 -2.27
C GLY A 213 18.40 -5.14 -1.77
N THR A 214 17.96 -6.40 -1.68
CA THR A 214 16.64 -6.77 -1.15
C THR A 214 16.69 -7.87 -0.09
N TYR A 215 17.49 -8.90 -0.34
CA TYR A 215 17.65 -10.06 0.52
C TYR A 215 19.12 -10.22 0.94
N LEU A 216 19.29 -10.71 2.16
CA LEU A 216 20.57 -11.05 2.73
C LEU A 216 20.77 -12.57 2.72
N ARG A 217 22.00 -13.00 2.49
CA ARG A 217 22.46 -14.35 2.83
C ARG A 217 23.59 -14.23 3.83
N PHE A 218 23.62 -15.14 4.81
CA PHE A 218 24.62 -15.14 5.88
C PHE A 218 25.51 -16.37 5.72
N VAL A 219 26.78 -16.16 5.39
CA VAL A 219 27.75 -17.26 5.24
C VAL A 219 28.68 -17.27 6.43
N ASN A 220 28.74 -18.38 7.16
CA ASN A 220 29.54 -18.49 8.36
C ASN A 220 31.04 -18.47 8.05
N ARG A 221 31.81 -17.69 8.81
CA ARG A 221 33.25 -17.52 8.60
C ARG A 221 34.06 -18.79 8.90
N ASN A 222 33.60 -19.64 9.82
CA ASN A 222 34.29 -20.88 10.19
C ASN A 222 34.06 -22.00 9.17
N SER A 223 32.84 -22.16 8.67
CA SER A 223 32.46 -23.31 7.83
C SER A 223 32.28 -23.01 6.34
N GLY A 224 32.15 -21.74 5.96
CA GLY A 224 31.77 -21.33 4.60
C GLY A 224 30.33 -21.68 4.20
N LYS A 225 29.50 -22.15 5.16
CA LYS A 225 28.11 -22.57 4.93
C LYS A 225 27.13 -21.46 5.25
N ALA A 226 25.99 -21.47 4.56
CA ALA A 226 24.95 -20.47 4.69
C ALA A 226 23.98 -20.81 5.82
N LEU A 227 23.43 -19.77 6.47
CA LEU A 227 22.24 -19.87 7.30
C LEU A 227 21.06 -20.35 6.43
N ASP A 228 20.36 -21.40 6.88
CA ASP A 228 19.43 -22.17 6.05
C ASP A 228 18.19 -22.59 6.86
N VAL A 229 16.99 -22.33 6.32
CA VAL A 229 15.75 -22.91 6.85
C VAL A 229 15.75 -24.42 6.57
N TYR A 230 15.94 -25.23 7.62
CA TYR A 230 16.18 -26.66 7.49
C TYR A 230 15.08 -27.36 6.68
N GLU A 231 15.52 -28.24 5.77
CA GLU A 231 14.66 -28.98 4.84
C GLU A 231 13.71 -28.10 4.01
N ARG A 232 14.02 -26.80 3.88
CA ARG A 232 13.17 -25.82 3.19
C ARG A 232 11.74 -25.81 3.77
N SER A 233 11.60 -26.04 5.07
CA SER A 233 10.29 -26.06 5.71
C SER A 233 9.60 -24.69 5.64
N THR A 234 8.28 -24.69 5.46
CA THR A 234 7.43 -23.49 5.59
C THR A 234 6.70 -23.44 6.94
N ALA A 235 6.93 -24.42 7.82
CA ALA A 235 6.23 -24.54 9.10
C ALA A 235 6.83 -23.62 10.17
N ALA A 236 5.95 -23.03 10.98
CA ALA A 236 6.32 -22.35 12.21
C ALA A 236 6.93 -23.35 13.22
N GLY A 237 8.02 -22.95 13.86
CA GLY A 237 8.82 -23.80 14.75
C GLY A 237 9.90 -24.61 14.03
N ALA A 238 10.01 -24.55 12.69
CA ALA A 238 11.12 -25.21 12.02
C ALA A 238 12.46 -24.60 12.43
N ARG A 239 13.46 -25.45 12.60
CA ARG A 239 14.80 -25.04 13.01
C ARG A 239 15.57 -24.37 11.88
N ILE A 240 16.50 -23.50 12.26
CA ILE A 240 17.51 -22.94 11.37
C ILE A 240 18.81 -23.70 11.54
N ALA A 241 19.43 -24.06 10.43
CA ALA A 241 20.67 -24.81 10.37
C ALA A 241 21.70 -24.08 9.49
N GLN A 242 22.91 -24.61 9.40
CA GLN A 242 23.80 -24.28 8.28
C GLN A 242 23.75 -25.35 7.18
N TYR A 243 23.88 -24.92 5.93
CA TYR A 243 24.02 -25.81 4.78
C TYR A 243 24.93 -25.22 3.71
N ASP A 244 25.36 -26.01 2.73
CA ASP A 244 26.14 -25.51 1.60
C ASP A 244 25.45 -24.33 0.92
N SER A 245 26.22 -23.25 0.73
CA SER A 245 25.72 -22.01 0.13
C SER A 245 25.40 -22.24 -1.34
N ASN A 246 24.11 -22.31 -1.67
CA ASN A 246 23.62 -22.57 -3.03
C ASN A 246 22.71 -21.45 -3.54
N GLY A 247 22.44 -20.44 -2.73
CA GLY A 247 21.60 -19.30 -3.10
C GLY A 247 20.10 -19.62 -3.15
N GLY A 248 19.67 -20.78 -2.64
CA GLY A 248 18.26 -21.14 -2.54
C GLY A 248 17.45 -20.15 -1.71
N THR A 249 16.14 -20.05 -1.98
CA THR A 249 15.25 -19.11 -1.29
C THR A 249 15.17 -19.35 0.22
N ASN A 250 15.43 -20.57 0.69
CA ASN A 250 15.52 -20.94 2.11
C ASN A 250 16.80 -20.42 2.81
N GLN A 251 17.75 -19.87 2.06
CA GLN A 251 18.98 -19.24 2.56
C GLN A 251 18.94 -17.71 2.48
N GLN A 252 17.81 -17.13 2.05
CA GLN A 252 17.66 -15.71 1.79
C GLN A 252 16.68 -15.09 2.79
N PHE A 253 17.09 -13.99 3.42
CA PHE A 253 16.33 -13.33 4.47
C PHE A 253 16.20 -11.85 4.17
N ARG A 254 14.97 -11.35 4.12
CA ARG A 254 14.68 -9.94 3.98
C ARG A 254 14.87 -9.24 5.33
N PRO A 255 15.73 -8.22 5.42
CA PRO A 255 15.85 -7.40 6.62
C PRO A 255 14.69 -6.39 6.65
N ILE A 256 13.90 -6.41 7.72
CA ILE A 256 12.81 -5.45 7.94
C ILE A 256 13.14 -4.66 9.20
N ALA A 257 13.47 -3.37 9.06
CA ALA A 257 13.88 -2.56 10.19
C ALA A 257 12.78 -2.54 11.27
N VAL A 258 13.15 -2.65 12.54
CA VAL A 258 12.20 -2.56 13.65
C VAL A 258 11.64 -1.15 13.69
N GLY A 259 10.31 -1.04 13.66
CA GLY A 259 9.60 0.24 13.49
C GLY A 259 9.36 0.63 12.03
N ALA A 260 10.01 -0.04 11.06
CA ALA A 260 9.46 -0.07 9.71
C ALA A 260 8.17 -0.91 9.76
N PRO A 261 7.14 -0.52 9.00
CA PRO A 261 5.92 -1.28 9.00
C PRO A 261 6.15 -2.75 8.66
N ALA A 262 5.54 -3.64 9.42
CA ALA A 262 5.54 -5.04 9.05
C ALA A 262 4.86 -5.20 7.68
N PRO A 263 5.32 -6.11 6.81
CA PRO A 263 4.47 -6.62 5.74
C PRO A 263 3.35 -7.42 6.41
N GLY A 264 2.35 -6.71 6.93
CA GLY A 264 1.05 -7.27 7.27
C GLY A 264 0.24 -7.47 6.00
N ASN A 265 -1.07 -7.55 6.15
CA ASN A 265 -2.01 -7.44 5.05
C ASN A 265 -2.22 -5.95 4.75
N PRO A 266 -1.45 -5.30 3.84
CA PRO A 266 -1.52 -3.86 3.71
C PRO A 266 -2.89 -3.47 3.15
N THR A 267 -3.37 -2.29 3.54
CA THR A 267 -4.49 -1.64 2.86
C THR A 267 -3.96 -0.58 1.90
N VAL A 268 -4.37 -0.64 0.64
CA VAL A 268 -4.17 0.45 -0.31
C VAL A 268 -5.40 1.35 -0.25
N TYR A 269 -5.23 2.53 0.33
CA TYR A 269 -6.23 3.59 0.30
C TYR A 269 -6.11 4.39 -0.99
N ILE A 270 -7.23 4.64 -1.66
CA ILE A 270 -7.27 5.44 -2.90
C ILE A 270 -7.94 6.78 -2.61
N ALA A 271 -7.20 7.87 -2.80
CA ALA A 271 -7.72 9.24 -2.81
C ALA A 271 -7.71 9.77 -4.25
N SER A 272 -8.89 9.93 -4.84
CA SER A 272 -9.03 10.32 -6.24
C SER A 272 -10.44 10.85 -6.57
N ASP A 273 -10.72 11.00 -7.86
CA ASP A 273 -11.91 11.59 -8.45
C ASP A 273 -12.85 10.55 -9.10
N SER A 274 -13.70 10.98 -10.04
CA SER A 274 -14.69 10.12 -10.69
C SER A 274 -14.07 9.02 -11.56
N THR A 275 -12.82 9.18 -12.00
CA THR A 275 -12.12 8.19 -12.83
C THR A 275 -11.71 6.94 -12.03
N ALA A 276 -11.62 7.06 -10.70
CA ALA A 276 -11.27 5.98 -9.79
C ALA A 276 -12.45 5.50 -8.91
N GLN A 277 -13.53 6.29 -8.82
CA GLN A 277 -14.68 6.04 -7.95
C GLN A 277 -15.31 4.64 -8.13
N THR A 278 -15.84 4.09 -7.02
CA THR A 278 -16.78 2.97 -7.06
C THR A 278 -18.19 3.44 -7.43
N TYR A 279 -18.74 2.87 -8.50
CA TYR A 279 -20.09 3.11 -8.98
C TYR A 279 -21.03 1.95 -8.60
N ASN A 280 -22.30 2.28 -8.39
CA ASN A 280 -23.34 1.29 -8.10
C ASN A 280 -23.97 0.75 -9.40
N ALA A 281 -24.84 -0.24 -9.27
CA ALA A 281 -25.46 -0.92 -10.41
C ALA A 281 -26.28 0.02 -11.33
N SER A 282 -26.85 1.12 -10.81
CA SER A 282 -27.60 2.08 -11.63
C SER A 282 -26.74 2.89 -12.59
N ALA A 283 -25.43 2.97 -12.34
CA ALA A 283 -24.49 3.65 -13.24
C ALA A 283 -23.84 2.68 -14.24
N TYR A 284 -24.11 1.38 -14.17
CA TYR A 284 -23.52 0.40 -15.10
C TYR A 284 -23.85 0.77 -16.56
N PRO A 285 -22.87 0.81 -17.49
CA PRO A 285 -21.52 0.21 -17.40
C PRO A 285 -20.41 1.13 -16.84
N MET A 286 -20.72 2.32 -16.33
CA MET A 286 -19.70 3.21 -15.79
C MET A 286 -19.00 2.58 -14.57
N SER A 287 -17.67 2.61 -14.57
CA SER A 287 -16.83 2.14 -13.48
C SER A 287 -15.59 3.01 -13.36
N GLY A 288 -15.06 3.15 -12.13
CA GLY A 288 -13.74 3.73 -11.91
C GLY A 288 -12.66 2.67 -11.80
N TRP A 289 -11.41 3.03 -12.08
CA TRP A 289 -10.29 2.07 -11.98
C TRP A 289 -10.06 1.58 -10.54
N GLY A 290 -10.32 2.43 -9.53
CA GLY A 290 -10.20 2.05 -8.12
C GLY A 290 -11.18 0.95 -7.71
N GLN A 291 -12.35 0.87 -8.37
CA GLN A 291 -13.31 -0.22 -8.17
C GLN A 291 -12.81 -1.58 -8.63
N LYS A 292 -11.88 -1.60 -9.61
CA LYS A 292 -11.35 -2.81 -10.23
C LYS A 292 -10.02 -3.25 -9.64
N LEU A 293 -9.33 -2.36 -8.94
CA LEU A 293 -7.95 -2.56 -8.50
C LEU A 293 -7.76 -3.80 -7.63
N ALA A 294 -8.73 -4.14 -6.76
CA ALA A 294 -8.63 -5.28 -5.85
C ALA A 294 -8.39 -6.62 -6.56
N ALA A 295 -8.85 -6.79 -7.80
CA ALA A 295 -8.65 -8.02 -8.56
C ALA A 295 -7.18 -8.30 -8.92
N TYR A 296 -6.33 -7.26 -8.90
CA TYR A 296 -4.91 -7.34 -9.25
C TYR A 296 -3.98 -7.56 -8.05
N PHE A 297 -4.52 -7.61 -6.83
CA PHE A 297 -3.76 -7.82 -5.61
C PHE A 297 -4.09 -9.15 -4.95
N ASP A 298 -3.14 -9.75 -4.25
CA ASP A 298 -3.34 -10.98 -3.48
C ASP A 298 -4.45 -10.85 -2.43
N ALA A 299 -4.92 -11.99 -1.92
CA ALA A 299 -6.00 -12.01 -0.92
C ALA A 299 -5.60 -11.38 0.43
N ASN A 300 -4.31 -11.11 0.61
CA ASN A 300 -3.75 -10.49 1.80
C ASN A 300 -3.67 -8.97 1.66
N THR A 301 -4.15 -8.37 0.57
CA THR A 301 -4.14 -6.92 0.39
C THR A 301 -5.55 -6.39 0.28
N ALA A 302 -5.90 -5.47 1.16
CA ALA A 302 -7.19 -4.78 1.10
C ALA A 302 -7.08 -3.54 0.20
N ILE A 303 -8.14 -3.24 -0.56
CA ILE A 303 -8.26 -1.97 -1.29
C ILE A 303 -9.41 -1.17 -0.67
N ALA A 304 -9.08 -0.01 -0.12
CA ALA A 304 -10.04 0.95 0.42
C ALA A 304 -10.21 2.11 -0.57
N ASN A 305 -11.22 2.02 -1.42
CA ASN A 305 -11.46 3.06 -2.44
C ASN A 305 -12.26 4.23 -1.87
N HIS A 306 -11.61 5.35 -1.59
CA HIS A 306 -12.25 6.59 -1.12
C HIS A 306 -12.44 7.63 -2.23
N ALA A 307 -12.16 7.25 -3.49
CA ALA A 307 -12.34 8.14 -4.63
C ALA A 307 -13.81 8.52 -4.84
N ILE A 308 -14.03 9.78 -5.21
CA ILE A 308 -15.37 10.31 -5.38
C ILE A 308 -15.41 11.39 -6.46
N GLY A 309 -16.45 11.34 -7.28
CA GLY A 309 -16.63 12.21 -8.43
C GLY A 309 -16.69 13.69 -8.06
N GLY A 310 -16.16 14.51 -8.98
CA GLY A 310 -16.14 15.96 -8.86
C GLY A 310 -15.15 16.53 -7.85
N ARG A 311 -14.30 15.71 -7.21
CA ARG A 311 -13.30 16.20 -6.26
C ARG A 311 -11.98 16.51 -6.96
N SER A 312 -11.39 17.63 -6.55
CA SER A 312 -10.01 18.04 -6.81
C SER A 312 -9.15 17.72 -5.60
N SER A 313 -7.82 17.87 -5.74
CA SER A 313 -6.88 17.71 -4.63
C SER A 313 -7.25 18.58 -3.42
N ARG A 314 -7.74 19.81 -3.65
CA ARG A 314 -8.22 20.72 -2.62
C ARG A 314 -9.58 20.32 -2.05
N SER A 315 -10.60 20.20 -2.89
CA SER A 315 -11.98 19.97 -2.41
C SER A 315 -12.17 18.61 -1.71
N PHE A 316 -11.33 17.62 -2.00
CA PHE A 316 -11.29 16.37 -1.26
C PHE A 316 -10.84 16.57 0.21
N ILE A 317 -9.92 17.50 0.46
CA ILE A 317 -9.48 17.90 1.80
C ILE A 317 -10.56 18.71 2.50
N GLU A 318 -11.08 19.75 1.84
CA GLU A 318 -12.09 20.66 2.42
C GLU A 318 -13.35 19.92 2.88
N GLN A 319 -13.70 18.80 2.23
CA GLN A 319 -14.83 17.96 2.59
C GLN A 319 -14.49 16.85 3.60
N GLY A 320 -13.32 16.92 4.25
CA GLY A 320 -12.90 15.98 5.30
C GLY A 320 -12.60 14.56 4.81
N ARG A 321 -12.52 14.32 3.50
CA ARG A 321 -12.33 12.97 2.97
C ARG A 321 -10.89 12.48 3.17
N LEU A 322 -9.92 13.38 3.02
CA LEU A 322 -8.55 13.05 3.38
C LEU A 322 -8.44 12.75 4.88
N THR A 323 -9.13 13.52 5.73
CA THR A 323 -9.19 13.24 7.18
C THR A 323 -9.70 11.83 7.45
N ALA A 324 -10.81 11.42 6.83
CA ALA A 324 -11.36 10.07 7.01
C ALA A 324 -10.39 8.96 6.57
N VAL A 325 -9.63 9.17 5.49
CA VAL A 325 -8.57 8.23 5.06
C VAL A 325 -7.45 8.19 6.09
N LEU A 326 -6.96 9.36 6.50
CA LEU A 326 -5.86 9.47 7.44
C LEU A 326 -6.22 8.95 8.84
N ASP A 327 -7.47 9.04 9.28
CA ASP A 327 -7.90 8.48 10.57
C ASP A 327 -7.93 6.94 10.56
N ALA A 328 -8.08 6.32 9.38
CA ALA A 328 -8.11 4.88 9.21
C ALA A 328 -6.74 4.26 8.89
N ILE A 329 -5.88 5.01 8.19
CA ILE A 329 -4.60 4.51 7.68
C ILE A 329 -3.62 4.16 8.81
N ARG A 330 -2.91 3.05 8.67
CA ARG A 330 -1.99 2.51 9.67
C ARG A 330 -0.56 2.44 9.14
N PRO A 331 0.44 2.27 10.03
CA PRO A 331 1.78 1.96 9.59
C PRO A 331 1.81 0.76 8.64
N GLY A 332 2.35 0.93 7.44
CA GLY A 332 2.50 -0.13 6.43
C GLY A 332 1.42 -0.17 5.36
N ASP A 333 0.38 0.63 5.53
CA ASP A 333 -0.59 0.87 4.47
C ASP A 333 0.01 1.79 3.38
N TYR A 334 -0.71 1.86 2.27
CA TYR A 334 -0.36 2.71 1.13
C TYR A 334 -1.45 3.73 0.88
N LEU A 335 -1.08 4.95 0.52
CA LEU A 335 -2.01 5.98 0.04
C LEU A 335 -1.72 6.28 -1.43
N PHE A 336 -2.57 5.76 -2.32
CA PHE A 336 -2.52 6.02 -3.76
C PHE A 336 -3.32 7.29 -4.07
N VAL A 337 -2.66 8.29 -4.63
CA VAL A 337 -3.24 9.62 -4.85
C VAL A 337 -3.24 9.96 -6.34
N GLN A 338 -4.43 10.17 -6.92
CA GLN A 338 -4.58 10.60 -8.31
C GLN A 338 -5.61 11.72 -8.42
N PHE A 339 -5.16 12.92 -8.78
CA PHE A 339 -6.02 14.08 -9.05
C PHE A 339 -5.59 14.78 -10.34
N GLY A 340 -6.20 15.90 -10.70
CA GLY A 340 -5.88 16.68 -11.90
C GLY A 340 -7.10 17.01 -12.76
N HIS A 341 -8.07 16.10 -12.88
CA HIS A 341 -9.24 16.29 -13.75
C HIS A 341 -10.09 17.49 -13.33
N ASN A 342 -10.42 17.54 -12.03
CA ASN A 342 -11.24 18.61 -11.47
C ASN A 342 -10.39 19.83 -11.07
N ASP A 343 -9.12 19.61 -10.70
CA ASP A 343 -8.16 20.68 -10.42
C ASP A 343 -7.99 21.62 -11.60
N ALA A 344 -7.97 21.07 -12.82
CA ALA A 344 -7.85 21.83 -14.07
C ALA A 344 -9.12 22.58 -14.51
N SER A 345 -10.23 22.47 -13.78
CA SER A 345 -11.52 23.07 -14.17
C SER A 345 -11.60 24.56 -13.83
N THR A 346 -10.84 25.41 -14.53
CA THR A 346 -10.77 26.88 -14.30
C THR A 346 -12.13 27.58 -14.26
N GLY A 347 -13.11 27.08 -15.01
CA GLY A 347 -14.49 27.58 -15.01
C GLY A 347 -15.33 27.17 -13.80
N ASN A 348 -14.80 26.36 -12.88
CA ASN A 348 -15.48 25.92 -11.66
C ASN A 348 -14.60 26.26 -10.44
N PRO A 349 -14.79 27.43 -9.81
CA PRO A 349 -13.96 27.87 -8.68
C PRO A 349 -13.95 26.92 -7.48
N GLU A 350 -15.04 26.18 -7.25
CA GLU A 350 -15.14 25.21 -6.14
C GLU A 350 -14.17 24.04 -6.34
N ARG A 351 -13.92 23.64 -7.59
CA ARG A 351 -13.04 22.53 -7.94
C ARG A 351 -11.63 22.98 -8.31
N TYR A 352 -11.51 24.13 -8.98
CA TYR A 352 -10.26 24.62 -9.52
C TYR A 352 -9.18 24.72 -8.45
N THR A 353 -8.01 24.17 -8.75
CA THR A 353 -6.81 24.25 -7.91
C THR A 353 -5.64 24.57 -8.83
N SER A 354 -4.95 25.69 -8.61
CA SER A 354 -3.84 26.09 -9.48
C SER A 354 -2.74 25.02 -9.49
N PRO A 355 -1.91 24.90 -10.54
CA PRO A 355 -0.82 23.93 -10.56
C PRO A 355 0.17 24.05 -9.38
N ALA A 356 0.38 25.28 -8.87
CA ALA A 356 1.21 25.51 -7.70
C ALA A 356 0.55 24.97 -6.42
N ASP A 357 -0.73 25.31 -6.20
CA ASP A 357 -1.49 24.84 -5.04
C ASP A 357 -1.71 23.33 -5.09
N TYR A 358 -1.94 22.76 -6.27
CA TYR A 358 -2.05 21.32 -6.48
C TYR A 358 -0.81 20.59 -5.96
N LYS A 359 0.38 21.07 -6.37
CA LYS A 359 1.66 20.52 -5.91
C LYS A 359 1.82 20.65 -4.39
N MET A 360 1.46 21.81 -3.84
CA MET A 360 1.45 22.06 -2.40
C MET A 360 0.51 21.09 -1.66
N TYR A 361 -0.74 20.91 -2.11
CA TYR A 361 -1.69 20.01 -1.47
C TYR A 361 -1.19 18.58 -1.46
N LEU A 362 -0.69 18.07 -2.59
CA LEU A 362 -0.10 16.73 -2.67
C LEU A 362 1.03 16.53 -1.65
N ARG A 363 1.95 17.50 -1.55
CA ARG A 363 3.08 17.44 -0.62
C ARG A 363 2.67 17.56 0.84
N ASP A 364 1.95 18.63 1.18
CA ASP A 364 1.77 19.08 2.56
C ASP A 364 0.60 18.39 3.26
N HIS A 365 -0.33 17.80 2.50
CA HIS A 365 -1.50 17.13 3.06
C HIS A 365 -1.48 15.63 2.81
N TYR A 366 -1.38 15.20 1.55
CA TYR A 366 -1.47 13.77 1.22
C TYR A 366 -0.20 13.02 1.62
N MET A 367 0.96 13.46 1.10
CA MET A 367 2.24 12.81 1.39
C MET A 367 2.61 12.94 2.86
N ALA A 368 2.61 14.17 3.39
CA ALA A 368 2.93 14.42 4.79
C ALA A 368 1.96 13.71 5.75
N GLY A 369 0.65 13.73 5.46
CA GLY A 369 -0.37 13.09 6.29
C GLY A 369 -0.23 11.57 6.36
N ALA A 370 0.04 10.91 5.23
CA ALA A 370 0.30 9.46 5.18
C ALA A 370 1.60 9.11 5.91
N THR A 371 2.67 9.86 5.64
CA THR A 371 4.01 9.61 6.20
C THR A 371 3.99 9.77 7.73
N ALA A 372 3.31 10.79 8.25
CA ALA A 372 3.16 11.03 9.69
C ALA A 372 2.44 9.88 10.42
N ARG A 373 1.73 9.01 9.69
CA ARG A 373 1.03 7.83 10.23
C ARG A 373 1.74 6.51 9.90
N GLY A 374 2.97 6.58 9.38
CA GLY A 374 3.77 5.42 9.00
C GLY A 374 3.30 4.71 7.71
N ALA A 375 2.41 5.35 6.94
CA ALA A 375 1.95 4.83 5.65
C ALA A 375 2.81 5.37 4.50
N THR A 376 2.85 4.64 3.39
CA THR A 376 3.65 5.01 2.20
C THR A 376 2.77 5.73 1.16
N PRO A 377 2.99 7.03 0.88
CA PRO A 377 2.30 7.69 -0.22
C PRO A 377 2.86 7.22 -1.58
N VAL A 378 1.96 7.01 -2.54
CA VAL A 378 2.28 6.74 -3.94
C VAL A 378 1.48 7.73 -4.80
N LEU A 379 2.17 8.56 -5.57
CA LEU A 379 1.51 9.52 -6.44
C LEU A 379 1.25 8.93 -7.83
N LEU A 380 0.10 9.23 -8.40
CA LEU A 380 -0.26 8.84 -9.76
C LEU A 380 -0.49 10.11 -10.59
N THR A 381 0.10 10.16 -11.78
CA THR A 381 -0.23 11.23 -12.74
C THR A 381 -1.69 11.09 -13.21
N PRO A 382 -2.38 12.18 -13.57
CA PRO A 382 -3.76 12.12 -14.05
C PRO A 382 -3.89 11.17 -15.25
N VAL A 383 -4.89 10.27 -15.21
CA VAL A 383 -5.20 9.37 -16.33
C VAL A 383 -5.69 10.15 -17.56
N ASN A 384 -5.46 9.64 -18.77
CA ASN A 384 -5.88 10.33 -19.99
C ASN A 384 -7.39 10.27 -20.26
N ARG A 385 -7.89 11.33 -20.86
CA ARG A 385 -9.19 11.39 -21.53
C ARG A 385 -9.11 10.82 -22.95
N LEU A 386 -10.27 10.58 -23.54
CA LEU A 386 -10.40 10.32 -24.98
C LEU A 386 -10.17 11.62 -25.76
N ASP A 387 -8.90 11.98 -25.93
CA ASP A 387 -8.45 13.14 -26.69
C ASP A 387 -7.44 12.71 -27.76
N TYR A 388 -7.95 12.50 -28.98
CA TYR A 388 -7.18 11.94 -30.09
C TYR A 388 -6.84 13.01 -31.13
N ASN A 389 -5.57 13.07 -31.50
CA ASN A 389 -5.09 13.94 -32.55
C ASN A 389 -4.95 13.17 -33.87
N ALA A 390 -5.93 13.37 -34.76
CA ALA A 390 -5.96 12.71 -36.05
C ALA A 390 -4.77 13.06 -36.97
N SER A 391 -4.12 14.21 -36.76
CA SER A 391 -2.96 14.61 -37.58
C SER A 391 -1.67 13.89 -37.20
N THR A 392 -1.53 13.52 -35.92
CA THR A 392 -0.36 12.76 -35.42
C THR A 392 -0.62 11.26 -35.31
N GLY A 393 -1.89 10.86 -35.40
CA GLY A 393 -2.31 9.47 -35.22
C GLY A 393 -2.24 9.00 -33.76
N ARG A 394 -2.17 9.93 -32.79
CA ARG A 394 -1.91 9.64 -31.37
C ARG A 394 -2.84 10.39 -30.43
N PHE A 395 -2.99 9.87 -29.22
CA PHE A 395 -3.67 10.57 -28.13
C PHE A 395 -2.80 11.69 -27.56
N ASN A 396 -3.43 12.83 -27.23
CA ASN A 396 -2.79 13.94 -26.54
C ASN A 396 -2.56 13.59 -25.06
N GLU A 397 -1.52 14.19 -24.44
CA GLU A 397 -1.35 14.09 -22.99
C GLU A 397 -2.37 14.98 -22.28
N SER A 398 -3.29 14.34 -21.56
CA SER A 398 -4.25 15.03 -20.72
C SER A 398 -3.56 15.66 -19.51
N PHE A 399 -3.95 16.89 -19.17
CA PHE A 399 -3.50 17.59 -17.97
C PHE A 399 -1.98 17.67 -17.81
N ALA A 400 -1.23 17.87 -18.91
CA ALA A 400 0.23 17.87 -18.93
C ALA A 400 0.87 18.73 -17.81
N THR A 401 0.31 19.91 -17.53
CA THR A 401 0.78 20.77 -16.44
C THR A 401 0.66 20.13 -15.05
N TYR A 402 -0.43 19.41 -14.78
CA TYR A 402 -0.64 18.71 -13.50
C TYR A 402 0.19 17.43 -13.41
N ALA A 403 0.30 16.69 -14.52
CA ALA A 403 1.19 15.53 -14.62
C ALA A 403 2.65 15.93 -14.36
N ALA A 404 3.10 17.06 -14.92
CA ALA A 404 4.42 17.61 -14.65
C ALA A 404 4.64 17.91 -13.16
N LYS A 405 3.63 18.46 -12.45
CA LYS A 405 3.76 18.73 -11.00
C LYS A 405 3.91 17.46 -10.16
N VAL A 406 3.28 16.35 -10.55
CA VAL A 406 3.50 15.05 -9.90
C VAL A 406 4.92 14.54 -10.16
N ARG A 407 5.40 14.62 -11.41
CA ARG A 407 6.78 14.21 -11.78
C ARG A 407 7.84 15.06 -11.08
N GLU A 408 7.62 16.37 -10.98
CA GLU A 408 8.47 17.28 -10.22
C GLU A 408 8.54 16.86 -8.74
N LEU A 409 7.41 16.58 -8.08
CA LEU A 409 7.41 16.12 -6.69
C LEU A 409 8.14 14.81 -6.50
N ALA A 410 7.96 13.85 -7.42
CA ALA A 410 8.68 12.59 -7.40
C ALA A 410 10.20 12.82 -7.49
N SER A 411 10.63 13.71 -8.39
CA SER A 411 12.05 14.08 -8.52
C SER A 411 12.61 14.82 -7.30
N GLU A 412 11.81 15.69 -6.66
CA GLU A 412 12.23 16.53 -5.53
C GLU A 412 12.33 15.74 -4.22
N THR A 413 11.44 14.77 -4.02
CA THR A 413 11.25 14.10 -2.73
C THR A 413 11.61 12.62 -2.74
N GLY A 414 11.78 12.01 -3.92
CA GLY A 414 11.94 10.57 -4.06
C GLY A 414 10.66 9.77 -3.78
N VAL A 415 9.49 10.43 -3.65
CA VAL A 415 8.22 9.72 -3.46
C VAL A 415 7.96 8.76 -4.62
N ALA A 416 7.49 7.56 -4.30
CA ALA A 416 7.13 6.57 -5.31
C ALA A 416 6.01 7.11 -6.20
N MET A 417 6.14 6.90 -7.51
CA MET A 417 5.21 7.43 -8.50
C MET A 417 4.87 6.38 -9.56
N ILE A 418 3.60 6.33 -9.94
CA ILE A 418 3.12 5.61 -11.12
C ILE A 418 2.72 6.66 -12.16
N ASP A 419 3.41 6.72 -13.29
CA ASP A 419 3.02 7.60 -14.40
C ASP A 419 1.82 7.03 -15.18
N LEU A 420 0.65 7.03 -14.53
CA LEU A 420 -0.60 6.50 -15.08
C LEU A 420 -1.05 7.29 -16.33
N GLY A 421 -0.80 8.60 -16.39
CA GLY A 421 -0.94 9.41 -17.58
C GLY A 421 -0.13 8.84 -18.76
N ALA A 422 1.19 8.69 -18.63
CA ALA A 422 1.99 8.11 -19.71
C ALA A 422 1.53 6.69 -20.09
N ARG A 423 1.30 5.83 -19.09
CA ARG A 423 0.86 4.42 -19.30
C ARG A 423 -0.48 4.33 -20.00
N SER A 424 -1.47 5.12 -19.58
CA SER A 424 -2.79 5.14 -20.20
C SER A 424 -2.71 5.65 -21.64
N ARG A 425 -1.93 6.71 -21.91
CA ARG A 425 -1.74 7.20 -23.29
C ARG A 425 -1.14 6.14 -24.20
N THR A 426 -0.09 5.45 -23.75
CA THR A 426 0.52 4.34 -24.50
C THR A 426 -0.47 3.21 -24.77
N TYR A 427 -1.32 2.87 -23.81
CA TYR A 427 -2.38 1.88 -24.00
C TYR A 427 -3.44 2.34 -25.01
N LEU A 428 -3.89 3.60 -24.93
CA LEU A 428 -4.87 4.14 -25.87
C LEU A 428 -4.29 4.20 -27.29
N ASP A 429 -3.04 4.63 -27.45
CA ASP A 429 -2.31 4.62 -28.72
C ASP A 429 -2.24 3.21 -29.33
N SER A 430 -2.08 2.16 -28.51
CA SER A 430 -1.93 0.78 -29.02
C SER A 430 -3.24 0.14 -29.47
N ILE A 431 -4.38 0.56 -28.92
CA ILE A 431 -5.70 0.05 -29.34
C ILE A 431 -6.37 0.91 -30.43
N GLY A 432 -5.90 2.14 -30.61
CA GLY A 432 -6.44 3.10 -31.58
C GLY A 432 -7.75 3.78 -31.14
N TYR A 433 -8.12 4.84 -31.86
CA TYR A 433 -9.23 5.72 -31.50
C TYR A 433 -10.57 5.01 -31.36
N ASP A 434 -10.96 4.19 -32.34
CA ASP A 434 -12.28 3.56 -32.35
C ASP A 434 -12.47 2.61 -31.17
N ARG A 435 -11.47 1.77 -30.87
CA ARG A 435 -11.54 0.86 -29.72
C ARG A 435 -11.50 1.62 -28.41
N ALA A 436 -10.65 2.64 -28.28
CA ALA A 436 -10.65 3.50 -27.10
C ALA A 436 -12.03 4.13 -26.87
N ARG A 437 -12.63 4.70 -27.92
CA ARG A 437 -13.95 5.33 -27.84
C ARG A 437 -15.02 4.34 -27.37
N TRP A 438 -15.14 3.19 -28.03
CA TRP A 438 -16.27 2.28 -27.84
C TRP A 438 -16.07 1.21 -26.76
N GLU A 439 -14.84 0.87 -26.38
CA GLU A 439 -14.53 -0.19 -25.41
C GLU A 439 -13.97 0.34 -24.07
N VAL A 440 -13.42 1.56 -24.05
CA VAL A 440 -12.77 2.13 -22.85
C VAL A 440 -13.61 3.23 -22.23
N PHE A 441 -14.02 4.22 -23.01
CA PHE A 441 -14.75 5.39 -22.52
C PHE A 441 -16.26 5.23 -22.64
N MET A 442 -17.01 6.06 -21.91
CA MET A 442 -18.46 6.09 -21.87
C MET A 442 -19.07 6.73 -23.14
N HIS A 443 -18.66 6.22 -24.31
CA HIS A 443 -19.37 6.42 -25.58
C HIS A 443 -20.25 5.20 -25.83
N LEU A 444 -21.54 5.37 -25.64
CA LEU A 444 -22.55 4.33 -25.70
C LEU A 444 -23.56 4.66 -26.81
N ARG A 445 -23.99 3.65 -27.54
CA ARG A 445 -25.08 3.81 -28.51
C ARG A 445 -26.43 3.82 -27.78
N ALA A 446 -27.41 4.52 -28.35
CA ALA A 446 -28.79 4.43 -27.88
C ALA A 446 -29.27 2.97 -27.87
N GLY A 447 -29.97 2.58 -26.82
CA GLY A 447 -30.47 1.22 -26.59
C GLY A 447 -29.40 0.18 -26.23
N GLN A 448 -28.12 0.51 -26.18
CA GLN A 448 -27.05 -0.45 -25.88
C GLN A 448 -27.10 -0.94 -24.43
N TYR A 449 -27.40 -0.04 -23.49
CA TYR A 449 -27.49 -0.34 -22.06
C TYR A 449 -28.80 0.19 -21.48
N PRO A 450 -29.54 -0.58 -20.67
CA PRO A 450 -30.82 -0.15 -20.09
C PRO A 450 -30.73 1.13 -19.24
N ASN A 451 -29.60 1.32 -18.54
CA ASN A 451 -29.36 2.51 -17.71
C ASN A 451 -29.06 3.78 -18.54
N TYR A 452 -28.80 3.63 -19.84
CA TYR A 452 -28.47 4.71 -20.78
C TYR A 452 -29.27 4.54 -22.08
N PRO A 453 -30.61 4.67 -22.04
CA PRO A 453 -31.47 4.37 -23.18
C PRO A 453 -31.16 5.25 -24.41
N ASP A 454 -30.74 6.48 -24.21
CA ASP A 454 -30.37 7.42 -25.28
C ASP A 454 -28.89 7.34 -25.67
N GLY A 455 -28.13 6.43 -25.04
CA GLY A 455 -26.68 6.38 -25.15
C GLY A 455 -26.00 7.46 -24.31
N LEU A 456 -24.71 7.63 -24.53
CA LEU A 456 -23.89 8.64 -23.84
C LEU A 456 -22.67 8.96 -24.70
N ALA A 457 -22.18 10.20 -24.64
CA ALA A 457 -20.93 10.61 -25.28
C ALA A 457 -20.05 11.30 -24.24
N ASP A 458 -19.26 10.51 -23.52
CA ASP A 458 -18.41 10.97 -22.43
C ASP A 458 -16.97 10.49 -22.61
N SER A 459 -16.08 11.44 -22.80
CA SER A 459 -14.65 11.24 -23.07
C SER A 459 -13.78 11.23 -21.81
N THR A 460 -14.37 11.21 -20.61
CA THR A 460 -13.65 11.18 -19.33
C THR A 460 -13.88 9.90 -18.57
N HIS A 461 -15.14 9.46 -18.45
CA HIS A 461 -15.48 8.31 -17.62
C HIS A 461 -15.36 7.00 -18.40
N PHE A 462 -15.08 5.92 -17.68
CA PHE A 462 -14.81 4.62 -18.28
C PHE A 462 -16.01 3.69 -18.21
N GLN A 463 -16.16 2.86 -19.24
CA GLN A 463 -16.92 1.62 -19.13
C GLN A 463 -16.18 0.62 -18.23
N ASP A 464 -16.87 -0.45 -17.81
CA ASP A 464 -16.34 -1.52 -16.97
C ASP A 464 -14.99 -2.08 -17.46
N ASN A 465 -14.90 -2.38 -18.76
CA ASN A 465 -13.67 -2.86 -19.39
C ASN A 465 -12.56 -1.79 -19.37
N GLY A 466 -12.88 -0.54 -19.72
CA GLY A 466 -11.92 0.57 -19.65
C GLY A 466 -11.35 0.79 -18.25
N ALA A 467 -12.22 0.76 -17.24
CA ALA A 467 -11.82 0.86 -15.84
C ALA A 467 -10.89 -0.28 -15.42
N ASN A 468 -11.18 -1.51 -15.89
CA ASN A 468 -10.33 -2.67 -15.65
C ASN A 468 -8.95 -2.52 -16.29
N GLN A 469 -8.87 -1.96 -17.51
CA GLN A 469 -7.60 -1.68 -18.17
C GLN A 469 -6.79 -0.61 -17.44
N MET A 470 -7.41 0.46 -16.97
CA MET A 470 -6.72 1.47 -16.17
C MET A 470 -6.24 0.88 -14.83
N ALA A 471 -7.03 0.02 -14.19
CA ALA A 471 -6.63 -0.69 -12.97
C ALA A 471 -5.43 -1.63 -13.21
N ARG A 472 -5.41 -2.34 -14.34
CA ARG A 472 -4.24 -3.14 -14.77
C ARG A 472 -2.98 -2.28 -14.85
N LEU A 473 -3.06 -1.11 -15.50
CA LEU A 473 -1.91 -0.22 -15.65
C LEU A 473 -1.41 0.34 -14.31
N VAL A 474 -2.32 0.61 -13.37
CA VAL A 474 -1.97 0.98 -11.98
C VAL A 474 -1.27 -0.18 -11.28
N ALA A 475 -1.80 -1.40 -11.38
CA ALA A 475 -1.20 -2.59 -10.77
C ALA A 475 0.18 -2.92 -11.34
N GLU A 476 0.36 -2.86 -12.66
CA GLU A 476 1.67 -2.98 -13.32
C GLU A 476 2.63 -1.88 -12.90
N GLY A 477 2.11 -0.67 -12.68
CA GLY A 477 2.86 0.43 -12.06
C GLY A 477 3.35 0.08 -10.67
N ALA A 478 2.44 -0.38 -9.80
CA ALA A 478 2.75 -0.79 -8.43
C ALA A 478 3.75 -1.96 -8.39
N LYS A 479 3.64 -2.93 -9.31
CA LYS A 479 4.58 -4.06 -9.45
C LYS A 479 6.01 -3.61 -9.75
N ALA A 480 6.16 -2.50 -10.46
CA ALA A 480 7.46 -1.97 -10.86
C ALA A 480 8.09 -1.05 -9.79
N LEU A 481 7.35 -0.70 -8.72
CA LEU A 481 7.89 0.14 -7.65
C LEU A 481 8.89 -0.66 -6.79
N PRO A 482 9.98 -0.03 -6.30
CA PRO A 482 10.90 -0.64 -5.34
C PRO A 482 10.30 -0.63 -3.92
N LEU A 483 9.06 -1.11 -3.78
CA LEU A 483 8.29 -1.08 -2.54
C LEU A 483 7.74 -2.48 -2.20
N PRO A 484 7.51 -2.80 -0.91
CA PRO A 484 6.91 -4.08 -0.51
C PRO A 484 5.59 -4.40 -1.22
N ILE A 485 4.76 -3.39 -1.53
CA ILE A 485 3.49 -3.57 -2.25
C ILE A 485 3.62 -4.31 -3.59
N ALA A 486 4.80 -4.27 -4.24
CA ALA A 486 5.05 -4.97 -5.49
C ALA A 486 4.93 -6.50 -5.36
N SER A 487 5.25 -7.08 -4.20
CA SER A 487 5.10 -8.53 -3.99
C SER A 487 3.64 -8.96 -3.86
N HIS A 488 2.73 -8.02 -3.60
CA HIS A 488 1.31 -8.28 -3.43
C HIS A 488 0.50 -8.18 -4.73
N VAL A 489 1.09 -7.66 -5.81
CA VAL A 489 0.44 -7.64 -7.14
C VAL A 489 0.59 -9.02 -7.79
N ARG A 490 -0.55 -9.59 -8.23
CA ARG A 490 -0.67 -10.94 -8.82
C ARG A 490 0.02 -11.08 -10.17
#